data_AF-A0A7K9T5Z9-F1
#
_entry.id   AF-A0A7K9T5Z9-F1
#
_cell.length_a   1.000
_cell.length_b   1.000
_cell.length_c   1.000
_cell.angle_alpha   90.00
_cell.angle_beta   90.00
_cell.angle_gamma   90.00
#
_symmetry.space_group_name_H-M   'P 1'
#
loop_
_entity.id
_entity.type
_entity.pdbx_description
1 polymer ?
#
loop_
_entity_poly.entity_id
_entity_poly.type
_entity_poly.pdbx_seq_one_letter_code
_entity_poly.pdbx_strand_id
1 'polypeptide(L)'
;MTSYRQELEKYRDIDEDKILQELSAEELAQLDMELMEMDPENMMLPAGMRQRDQTQKSPTGPLDREALLQHLEKQALEAGERDDLVPFTGEKKGKPFVPKNPTREIPREEQITLEPELEEALANATEAEMCDIAAILGMYTLMSNKQYYDAICSGTISNTEGINSVVKPDKYKPVPDEPPNPTNVEETLRQIQANEAALEDVNLNNIKDIPISTLKAICEAMKTNTHVKKLSLVATRSNDPVASAVAEMLMENKTLQSLNIESNFITSVGMMSIIKAMYHNSTLSELKVDNQCQRLGDTVEMEMATMLEKCPSVVRFGYHFTQQGPRARAAIAITNNNELRRKQKKT
;
A
#
# COMPACT_ATOMS: atom_id res chain seq x y z
N MET A 1 49.26 -8.04 32.10
CA MET A 1 48.27 -8.69 31.23
C MET A 1 49.03 -9.58 30.27
N THR A 2 49.08 -10.88 30.54
CA THR A 2 49.62 -11.86 29.59
C THR A 2 48.82 -11.78 28.30
N SER A 3 49.48 -11.78 27.14
CA SER A 3 48.79 -11.78 25.86
C SER A 3 48.03 -13.09 25.72
N TYR A 4 46.77 -13.06 25.28
CA TYR A 4 45.94 -14.25 25.01
C TYR A 4 46.68 -15.32 24.18
N ARG A 5 47.64 -14.90 23.32
CA ARG A 5 48.54 -15.81 22.58
C ARG A 5 49.51 -16.61 23.46
N GLN A 6 50.05 -16.02 24.52
CA GLN A 6 50.97 -16.69 25.46
C GLN A 6 50.23 -17.69 26.35
N GLU A 7 48.96 -17.44 26.64
CA GLU A 7 48.12 -18.39 27.39
C GLU A 7 47.67 -19.58 26.56
N LEU A 8 47.65 -19.48 25.23
CA LEU A 8 47.33 -20.59 24.32
C LEU A 8 48.51 -21.52 24.05
N GLU A 9 49.76 -21.06 24.23
CA GLU A 9 50.95 -21.91 24.05
C GLU A 9 50.98 -23.10 25.03
N LYS A 10 50.34 -22.99 26.20
CA LYS A 10 50.24 -24.10 27.18
C LYS A 10 49.36 -25.27 26.72
N TYR A 11 48.58 -25.10 25.65
CA TYR A 11 47.71 -26.12 25.07
C TYR A 11 48.26 -26.71 23.77
N ARG A 12 49.44 -26.28 23.30
CA ARG A 12 50.00 -26.68 22.00
C ARG A 12 50.54 -28.11 21.95
N ASP A 13 51.02 -28.60 23.09
CA ASP A 13 51.71 -29.90 23.23
C ASP A 13 50.91 -30.87 24.12
N ILE A 14 49.58 -30.75 24.13
CA ILE A 14 48.72 -31.66 24.87
C ILE A 14 48.52 -32.95 24.07
N ASP A 15 48.68 -34.08 24.74
CA ASP A 15 48.43 -35.41 24.18
C ASP A 15 46.92 -35.68 24.14
N GLU A 16 46.31 -35.37 23.00
CA GLU A 16 44.86 -35.47 22.77
C GLU A 16 44.35 -36.91 22.96
N ASP A 17 45.13 -37.91 22.55
CA ASP A 17 44.76 -39.32 22.67
C ASP A 17 44.69 -39.78 24.14
N LYS A 18 45.57 -39.25 24.98
CA LYS A 18 45.56 -39.53 26.43
C LYS A 18 44.31 -38.94 27.10
N ILE A 19 43.90 -37.73 26.70
CA ILE A 19 42.68 -37.09 27.23
C ILE A 19 41.44 -37.87 26.78
N LEU A 20 41.38 -38.29 25.51
CA LEU A 20 40.25 -39.08 25.00
C LEU A 20 40.08 -40.43 25.72
N GLN A 21 41.18 -41.05 26.17
CA GLN A 21 41.14 -42.30 26.95
C GLN A 21 40.71 -42.09 28.41
N GLU A 22 40.91 -40.90 28.98
CA GLU A 22 40.52 -40.56 30.35
C GLU A 22 39.05 -40.11 30.46
N LEU A 23 38.40 -39.77 29.34
CA LEU A 23 37.00 -39.37 29.30
C LEU A 23 36.05 -40.56 29.50
N SER A 24 34.99 -40.32 30.28
CA SER A 24 33.91 -41.29 30.44
C SER A 24 33.04 -41.39 29.18
N ALA A 25 32.28 -42.48 29.03
CA ALA A 25 31.41 -42.68 27.87
C ALA A 25 30.34 -41.58 27.73
N GLU A 26 29.90 -40.98 28.84
CA GLU A 26 28.95 -39.87 28.85
C GLU A 26 29.60 -38.57 28.36
N GLU A 27 30.84 -38.30 28.77
CA GLU A 27 31.58 -37.10 28.33
C GLU A 27 32.02 -37.22 26.87
N LEU A 28 32.37 -38.41 26.40
CA LEU A 28 32.63 -38.68 24.99
C LEU A 28 31.38 -38.44 24.14
N ALA A 29 30.21 -38.86 24.62
CA ALA A 29 28.94 -38.61 23.93
C ALA A 29 28.62 -37.10 23.88
N GLN A 30 28.89 -36.36 24.95
CA GLN A 30 28.72 -34.91 24.97
C GLN A 30 29.70 -34.19 24.02
N LEU A 31 30.96 -34.62 23.97
CA LEU A 31 31.96 -34.09 23.06
C LEU A 31 31.57 -34.29 21.59
N ASP A 32 31.03 -35.47 21.26
CA ASP A 32 30.53 -35.78 19.92
C ASP A 32 29.30 -34.92 19.57
N MET A 33 28.45 -34.61 20.55
CA MET A 33 27.35 -33.65 20.36
C MET A 33 27.87 -32.25 20.02
N GLU A 34 28.85 -31.73 20.75
CA GLU A 34 29.41 -30.38 20.55
C GLU A 34 30.17 -30.25 19.22
N LEU A 35 30.92 -31.29 18.80
CA LEU A 35 31.67 -31.28 17.53
C LEU A 35 30.75 -31.13 16.31
N MET A 36 29.59 -31.78 16.31
CA MET A 36 28.60 -31.67 15.23
C MET A 36 27.90 -30.29 15.18
N GLU A 37 27.86 -29.53 16.28
CA GLU A 37 27.32 -28.16 16.27
C GLU A 37 28.34 -27.13 15.74
N MET A 38 29.63 -27.43 15.90
CA MET A 38 30.73 -26.59 15.46
C MET A 38 31.19 -26.85 14.02
N ASP A 39 30.50 -27.73 13.29
CA ASP A 39 30.80 -28.05 11.89
C ASP A 39 30.70 -26.79 11.00
N PRO A 40 31.78 -26.40 10.28
CA PRO A 40 31.78 -25.25 9.38
C PRO A 40 30.66 -25.28 8.32
N GLU A 41 30.21 -26.46 7.90
CA GLU A 41 29.15 -26.61 6.90
C GLU A 41 27.76 -26.22 7.46
N ASN A 42 27.55 -26.41 8.76
CA ASN A 42 26.31 -26.07 9.46
C ASN A 42 26.08 -24.54 9.52
N MET A 43 27.17 -23.76 9.43
CA MET A 43 27.15 -22.30 9.38
C MET A 43 26.56 -21.74 8.08
N MET A 44 26.53 -22.54 7.01
CA MET A 44 25.92 -22.19 5.71
C MET A 44 24.42 -22.52 5.64
N LEU A 45 23.90 -23.36 6.54
CA LEU A 45 22.47 -23.71 6.59
C LEU A 45 21.65 -22.57 7.24
N PRO A 46 20.38 -22.35 6.89
CA PRO A 46 19.51 -21.38 7.58
C PRO A 46 19.31 -21.73 9.05
N ALA A 47 19.15 -20.72 9.93
CA ALA A 47 19.13 -20.91 11.39
C ALA A 47 18.15 -21.98 11.91
N GLY A 48 16.98 -22.14 11.26
CA GLY A 48 16.00 -23.17 11.63
C GLY A 48 16.37 -24.61 11.25
N MET A 49 17.36 -24.79 10.37
CA MET A 49 17.88 -26.10 9.94
C MET A 49 19.16 -26.50 10.68
N ARG A 50 19.75 -25.59 11.47
CA ARG A 50 20.92 -25.85 12.33
C ARG A 50 20.54 -26.55 13.63
N GLN A 51 19.28 -26.45 14.04
CA GLN A 51 18.80 -26.93 15.33
C GLN A 51 18.49 -28.42 15.26
N ARG A 52 19.28 -29.23 15.98
CA ARG A 52 19.01 -30.67 16.14
C ARG A 52 17.73 -30.90 16.94
N ASP A 53 17.07 -32.03 16.68
CA ASP A 53 15.93 -32.48 17.47
C ASP A 53 16.44 -32.93 18.86
N GLN A 54 16.15 -32.12 19.89
CA GLN A 54 16.55 -32.38 21.27
C GLN A 54 15.51 -33.23 22.03
N THR A 55 14.53 -33.81 21.34
CA THR A 55 13.46 -34.56 22.00
C THR A 55 13.74 -36.05 22.05
N GLN A 56 14.04 -36.57 23.25
CA GLN A 56 14.06 -38.03 23.50
C GLN A 56 12.64 -38.65 23.61
N LYS A 57 11.62 -37.98 23.07
CA LYS A 57 10.23 -38.42 23.21
C LYS A 57 9.92 -39.42 22.12
N SER A 58 9.37 -40.57 22.51
CA SER A 58 8.82 -41.54 21.57
C SER A 58 7.78 -40.88 20.66
N PRO A 59 7.78 -41.12 19.33
CA PRO A 59 6.85 -40.49 18.40
C PRO A 59 5.39 -40.68 18.82
N THR A 60 4.71 -39.58 19.12
CA THR A 60 3.27 -39.58 19.42
C THR A 60 2.48 -39.30 18.14
N GLY A 61 2.41 -40.29 17.25
CA GLY A 61 1.54 -40.23 16.06
C GLY A 61 1.88 -41.26 14.98
N PRO A 62 1.00 -41.43 13.97
CA PRO A 62 1.24 -42.30 12.82
C PRO A 62 2.19 -41.70 11.76
N LEU A 63 2.65 -40.45 11.97
CA LEU A 63 3.50 -39.74 11.03
C LEU A 63 4.98 -40.01 11.33
N ASP A 64 5.61 -40.83 10.48
CA ASP A 64 7.04 -41.04 10.49
C ASP A 64 7.75 -39.91 9.71
N ARG A 65 8.37 -39.00 10.47
CA ARG A 65 9.05 -37.82 9.91
C ARG A 65 10.30 -38.21 9.11
N GLU A 66 11.01 -39.27 9.49
CA GLU A 66 12.22 -39.70 8.79
C GLU A 66 11.88 -40.29 7.42
N ALA A 67 10.85 -41.15 7.38
CA ALA A 67 10.37 -41.71 6.13
C ALA A 67 9.89 -40.61 5.15
N LEU A 68 9.23 -39.56 5.66
CA LEU A 68 8.82 -38.42 4.86
C LEU A 68 10.02 -37.63 4.31
N LEU A 69 11.03 -37.38 5.12
CA LEU A 69 12.23 -36.66 4.68
C LEU A 69 12.98 -37.44 3.59
N GLN A 70 13.16 -38.75 3.76
CA GLN A 70 13.76 -39.61 2.74
C GLN A 70 12.96 -39.61 1.43
N HIS A 71 11.62 -39.59 1.51
CA HIS A 71 10.77 -39.51 0.33
C HIS A 71 10.96 -38.18 -0.41
N LEU A 72 10.98 -37.06 0.32
CA LEU A 72 11.15 -35.73 -0.26
C LEU A 72 12.53 -35.54 -0.88
N GLU A 73 13.57 -36.07 -0.24
CA GLU A 73 14.95 -36.01 -0.75
C GLU A 73 15.09 -36.83 -2.05
N LYS A 74 14.53 -38.04 -2.09
CA LYS A 74 14.44 -38.84 -3.30
C LYS A 74 13.68 -38.12 -4.41
N GLN A 75 12.56 -37.48 -4.08
CA GLN A 75 11.75 -36.73 -5.03
C GLN A 75 12.50 -35.49 -5.58
N ALA A 76 13.33 -34.84 -4.76
CA ALA A 76 14.16 -33.72 -5.16
C ALA A 76 15.32 -34.15 -6.08
N LEU A 77 15.98 -35.29 -5.79
CA LEU A 77 17.02 -35.87 -6.65
C LEU A 77 16.47 -36.35 -8.00
N GLU A 78 15.24 -36.87 -8.02
CA GLU A 78 14.57 -37.33 -9.25
C GLU A 78 13.95 -36.18 -10.06
N ALA A 79 13.72 -35.02 -9.43
CA ALA A 79 13.27 -33.82 -10.12
C ALA A 79 14.43 -33.22 -10.93
N GLY A 80 14.47 -33.53 -12.23
CA GLY A 80 15.45 -32.96 -13.14
C GLY A 80 15.45 -31.43 -13.13
N GLU A 81 16.63 -30.84 -13.35
CA GLU A 81 16.78 -29.39 -13.48
C GLU A 81 15.84 -28.87 -14.56
N ARG A 82 15.07 -27.83 -14.21
CA ARG A 82 14.14 -27.20 -15.13
C ARG A 82 14.96 -26.43 -16.15
N ASP A 83 14.67 -26.63 -17.44
CA ASP A 83 15.35 -25.86 -18.49
C ASP A 83 15.21 -24.35 -18.26
N ASP A 84 16.33 -23.63 -18.32
CA ASP A 84 16.34 -22.17 -18.22
C ASP A 84 15.46 -21.55 -19.31
N LEU A 85 14.64 -20.57 -18.92
CA LEU A 85 13.80 -19.82 -19.84
C LEU A 85 14.67 -18.97 -20.77
N VAL A 86 15.01 -19.53 -21.93
CA VAL A 86 15.68 -18.79 -23.01
C VAL A 86 14.72 -17.78 -23.67
N PRO A 87 15.23 -16.61 -24.12
CA PRO A 87 14.43 -15.64 -24.86
C PRO A 87 13.76 -16.27 -26.09
N PHE A 88 12.51 -15.88 -26.35
CA PHE A 88 11.67 -16.40 -27.42
C PHE A 88 12.36 -16.31 -28.81
N THR A 89 12.69 -17.46 -29.40
CA THR A 89 13.42 -17.57 -30.69
C THR A 89 12.53 -17.49 -31.93
N GLY A 90 11.21 -17.32 -31.78
CA GLY A 90 10.28 -17.17 -32.91
C GLY A 90 9.99 -18.45 -33.72
N GLU A 91 10.66 -19.56 -33.44
CA GLU A 91 10.41 -20.83 -34.09
C GLU A 91 9.13 -21.49 -33.56
N LYS A 92 8.10 -21.56 -34.41
CA LYS A 92 6.85 -22.29 -34.09
C LYS A 92 7.14 -23.78 -34.01
N LYS A 93 7.37 -24.31 -32.80
CA LYS A 93 7.39 -25.75 -32.55
C LYS A 93 5.99 -26.33 -32.71
N GLY A 94 5.83 -27.27 -33.65
CA GLY A 94 4.59 -28.01 -33.91
C GLY A 94 4.22 -28.07 -35.39
N LYS A 95 3.36 -29.03 -35.76
CA LYS A 95 2.78 -29.04 -37.11
C LYS A 95 1.87 -27.81 -37.25
N PRO A 96 1.90 -27.08 -38.38
CA PRO A 96 0.96 -25.99 -38.62
C PRO A 96 -0.45 -26.54 -38.48
N PHE A 97 -1.28 -25.87 -37.67
CA PHE A 97 -2.66 -26.26 -37.47
C PHE A 97 -3.38 -26.20 -38.83
N VAL A 98 -3.87 -27.36 -39.29
CA VAL A 98 -4.75 -27.45 -40.45
C VAL A 98 -6.18 -27.51 -39.92
N PRO A 99 -7.00 -26.46 -40.09
CA PRO A 99 -8.39 -26.49 -39.66
C PRO A 99 -9.12 -27.64 -40.36
N LYS A 100 -9.79 -28.51 -39.58
CA LYS A 100 -10.44 -29.72 -40.09
C LYS A 100 -11.66 -29.45 -40.98
N ASN A 101 -12.22 -28.24 -40.93
CA ASN A 101 -13.32 -27.78 -41.79
C ASN A 101 -13.05 -26.31 -42.17
N PRO A 102 -12.77 -25.97 -43.44
CA PRO A 102 -12.39 -24.60 -43.80
C PRO A 102 -13.51 -23.56 -43.67
N THR A 103 -14.78 -23.96 -43.60
CA THR A 103 -15.89 -23.00 -43.49
C THR A 103 -17.14 -23.76 -43.09
N ARG A 104 -17.74 -23.45 -41.93
CA ARG A 104 -19.14 -23.78 -41.71
C ARG A 104 -19.93 -22.83 -42.61
N GLU A 105 -20.46 -23.32 -43.72
CA GLU A 105 -21.43 -22.55 -44.49
C GLU A 105 -22.63 -22.30 -43.59
N ILE A 106 -22.89 -21.03 -43.29
CA ILE A 106 -24.04 -20.61 -42.49
C ILE A 106 -25.29 -20.94 -43.32
N PRO A 107 -26.22 -21.79 -42.83
CA PRO A 107 -27.46 -22.10 -43.54
C PRO A 107 -28.17 -20.81 -43.98
N ARG A 108 -28.78 -20.80 -45.17
CA ARG A 108 -29.46 -19.58 -45.70
C ARG A 108 -30.48 -18.97 -44.74
N GLU A 109 -31.04 -19.79 -43.86
CA GLU A 109 -32.01 -19.39 -42.83
C GLU A 109 -31.38 -18.60 -41.67
N GLU A 110 -30.07 -18.74 -41.44
CA GLU A 110 -29.28 -18.03 -40.42
C GLU A 110 -28.52 -16.82 -41.02
N GLN A 111 -28.61 -16.59 -42.34
CA GLN A 111 -27.97 -15.45 -43.00
C GLN A 111 -28.78 -14.18 -42.76
N ILE A 112 -28.21 -13.25 -42.00
CA ILE A 112 -28.76 -11.92 -41.81
C ILE A 112 -28.52 -11.14 -43.10
N THR A 113 -29.57 -10.90 -43.88
CA THR A 113 -29.52 -10.04 -45.07
C THR A 113 -29.64 -8.59 -44.63
N LEU A 114 -28.60 -7.79 -44.86
CA LEU A 114 -28.63 -6.35 -44.65
C LEU A 114 -29.25 -5.66 -45.88
N GLU A 115 -29.65 -4.41 -45.71
CA GLU A 115 -29.99 -3.57 -46.87
C GLU A 115 -28.77 -3.42 -47.78
N PRO A 116 -28.93 -3.37 -49.11
CA PRO A 116 -27.82 -3.39 -50.06
C PRO A 116 -26.83 -2.23 -49.83
N GLU A 117 -27.31 -1.08 -49.37
CA GLU A 117 -26.48 0.08 -49.02
C GLU A 117 -25.61 -0.18 -47.78
N LEU A 118 -26.12 -0.92 -46.79
CA LEU A 118 -25.39 -1.29 -45.57
C LEU A 118 -24.39 -2.41 -45.82
N GLU A 119 -24.72 -3.35 -46.70
CA GLU A 119 -23.82 -4.43 -47.10
C GLU A 119 -22.62 -3.89 -47.89
N GLU A 120 -22.85 -2.94 -48.81
CA GLU A 120 -21.78 -2.24 -49.53
C GLU A 120 -20.91 -1.38 -48.58
N ALA A 121 -21.53 -0.68 -47.62
CA ALA A 121 -20.80 0.11 -46.63
C ALA A 121 -19.93 -0.77 -45.72
N LEU A 122 -20.45 -1.92 -45.27
CA LEU A 122 -19.71 -2.86 -44.42
C LEU A 122 -18.58 -3.55 -45.19
N ALA A 123 -18.80 -3.89 -46.46
CA ALA A 123 -17.77 -4.52 -47.31
C ALA A 123 -16.60 -3.58 -47.62
N ASN A 124 -16.86 -2.26 -47.67
CA ASN A 124 -15.84 -1.24 -47.90
C ASN A 124 -15.21 -0.67 -46.63
N ALA A 125 -15.75 -1.00 -45.45
CA ALA A 125 -15.24 -0.53 -44.16
C ALA A 125 -13.87 -1.13 -43.82
N THR A 126 -12.99 -0.30 -43.27
CA THR A 126 -11.68 -0.74 -42.77
C THR A 126 -11.80 -1.56 -41.49
N GLU A 127 -10.81 -2.41 -41.17
CA GLU A 127 -10.79 -3.18 -39.92
C GLU A 127 -10.85 -2.29 -38.66
N ALA A 128 -10.32 -1.07 -38.75
CA ALA A 128 -10.40 -0.04 -37.72
C ALA A 128 -11.85 0.41 -37.49
N GLU A 129 -12.55 0.80 -38.55
CA GLU A 129 -13.96 1.20 -38.51
C GLU A 129 -14.86 0.08 -38.01
N MET A 130 -14.59 -1.17 -38.42
CA MET A 130 -15.31 -2.34 -37.93
C MET A 130 -15.13 -2.55 -36.43
N CYS A 131 -13.93 -2.32 -35.89
CA CYS A 131 -13.67 -2.37 -34.45
C CYS A 131 -14.46 -1.31 -33.69
N ASP A 132 -14.57 -0.09 -34.21
CA ASP A 132 -15.31 0.99 -33.55
C ASP A 132 -16.82 0.77 -33.62
N ILE A 133 -17.33 0.29 -34.75
CA ILE A 133 -18.73 -0.15 -34.89
C ILE A 133 -19.02 -1.26 -33.87
N ALA A 134 -18.12 -2.25 -33.75
CA ALA A 134 -18.23 -3.31 -32.76
C ALA A 134 -18.25 -2.75 -31.32
N ALA A 135 -17.46 -1.72 -31.02
CA ALA A 135 -17.43 -1.10 -29.69
C ALA A 135 -18.76 -0.37 -29.40
N ILE A 136 -19.28 0.37 -30.37
CA ILE A 136 -20.58 1.08 -30.27
C ILE A 136 -21.74 0.09 -30.09
N LEU A 137 -21.70 -1.04 -30.82
CA LEU A 137 -22.70 -2.11 -30.72
C LEU A 137 -22.53 -2.97 -29.44
N GLY A 138 -21.50 -2.73 -28.63
CA GLY A 138 -21.26 -3.47 -27.39
C GLY A 138 -20.67 -4.87 -27.59
N MET A 139 -20.02 -5.14 -28.73
CA MET A 139 -19.34 -6.41 -29.02
C MET A 139 -17.95 -6.47 -28.37
N TYR A 140 -17.88 -6.38 -27.04
CA TYR A 140 -16.63 -6.33 -26.27
C TYR A 140 -15.76 -7.60 -26.39
N THR A 141 -16.34 -8.73 -26.78
CA THR A 141 -15.62 -10.01 -26.92
C THR A 141 -14.72 -10.09 -28.16
N LEU A 142 -14.92 -9.20 -29.13
CA LEU A 142 -14.18 -9.18 -30.40
C LEU A 142 -12.99 -8.21 -30.40
N MET A 143 -12.69 -7.58 -29.26
CA MET A 143 -11.68 -6.53 -29.16
C MET A 143 -10.92 -6.60 -27.85
N SER A 144 -9.73 -5.97 -27.83
CA SER A 144 -8.99 -5.77 -26.59
C SER A 144 -9.64 -4.67 -25.73
N ASN A 145 -9.41 -4.73 -24.42
CA ASN A 145 -9.86 -3.69 -23.49
C ASN A 145 -9.42 -2.30 -23.94
N LYS A 146 -8.19 -2.17 -24.46
CA LYS A 146 -7.66 -0.88 -24.93
C LYS A 146 -8.47 -0.34 -26.12
N GLN A 147 -8.71 -1.17 -27.14
CA GLN A 147 -9.51 -0.77 -28.31
C GLN A 147 -10.93 -0.38 -27.90
N TYR A 148 -11.54 -1.11 -26.96
CA TYR A 148 -12.86 -0.79 -26.42
C TYR A 148 -12.88 0.58 -25.71
N TYR A 149 -11.92 0.84 -24.81
CA TYR A 149 -11.85 2.10 -24.07
C TYR A 149 -11.49 3.30 -24.97
N ASP A 150 -10.58 3.13 -25.92
CA ASP A 150 -10.20 4.18 -26.87
C ASP A 150 -11.41 4.59 -27.74
N ALA A 151 -12.20 3.63 -28.22
CA ALA A 151 -13.39 3.88 -29.03
C ALA A 151 -14.51 4.62 -28.26
N ILE A 152 -14.83 4.19 -27.02
CA ILE A 152 -15.90 4.81 -26.23
C ILE A 152 -15.52 6.19 -25.67
N CYS A 153 -14.24 6.45 -25.38
CA CYS A 153 -13.81 7.70 -24.75
C CYS A 153 -13.50 8.81 -25.75
N SER A 154 -13.03 8.47 -26.96
CA SER A 154 -12.61 9.46 -27.96
C SER A 154 -13.75 9.98 -28.84
N GLY A 155 -14.86 9.24 -28.96
CA GLY A 155 -15.99 9.58 -29.84
C GLY A 155 -15.62 9.67 -31.32
N THR A 156 -14.44 9.19 -31.71
CA THR A 156 -13.88 9.20 -33.07
C THR A 156 -13.14 7.89 -33.34
N ILE A 157 -13.00 7.52 -34.61
CA ILE A 157 -12.26 6.32 -35.02
C ILE A 157 -10.78 6.50 -34.66
N SER A 158 -10.40 5.98 -33.50
CA SER A 158 -9.05 6.13 -32.92
C SER A 158 -8.24 4.84 -33.01
N ASN A 159 -8.90 3.74 -33.34
CA ASN A 159 -8.22 2.47 -33.50
C ASN A 159 -7.46 2.42 -34.84
N THR A 160 -6.15 2.16 -34.80
CA THR A 160 -5.30 1.99 -36.00
C THR A 160 -4.85 0.55 -36.19
N GLU A 161 -5.12 -0.31 -35.21
CA GLU A 161 -4.70 -1.70 -35.19
C GLU A 161 -5.98 -2.54 -35.15
N GLY A 162 -6.37 -3.14 -36.27
CA GLY A 162 -7.65 -3.86 -36.42
C GLY A 162 -7.90 -5.01 -35.43
N ILE A 163 -8.91 -5.84 -35.70
CA ILE A 163 -9.36 -6.94 -34.80
C ILE A 163 -8.21 -7.90 -34.41
N ASN A 164 -7.18 -8.05 -35.25
CA ASN A 164 -6.02 -8.89 -35.01
C ASN A 164 -4.88 -8.22 -34.22
N SER A 165 -5.11 -7.07 -33.60
CA SER A 165 -4.08 -6.37 -32.82
C SER A 165 -3.60 -7.19 -31.60
N VAL A 166 -2.28 -7.21 -31.39
CA VAL A 166 -1.67 -7.83 -30.21
C VAL A 166 -1.69 -6.84 -29.05
N VAL A 167 -2.27 -7.25 -27.91
CA VAL A 167 -2.30 -6.43 -26.69
C VAL A 167 -0.87 -6.10 -26.25
N LYS A 168 -0.51 -4.82 -26.27
CA LYS A 168 0.76 -4.30 -25.78
C LYS A 168 0.63 -3.91 -24.30
N PRO A 169 1.66 -4.11 -23.47
CA PRO A 169 1.67 -3.56 -22.11
C PRO A 169 1.62 -2.04 -22.16
N ASP A 170 0.95 -1.43 -21.18
CA ASP A 170 0.92 0.01 -21.06
C ASP A 170 2.33 0.56 -20.80
N LYS A 171 2.71 1.59 -21.56
CA LYS A 171 3.97 2.30 -21.33
C LYS A 171 3.83 3.11 -20.05
N TYR A 172 4.72 2.88 -19.09
CA TYR A 172 4.84 3.73 -17.91
C TYR A 172 4.98 5.18 -18.34
N LYS A 173 4.02 6.02 -17.96
CA LYS A 173 4.11 7.47 -18.13
C LYS A 173 4.88 7.99 -16.92
N PRO A 174 6.17 8.38 -17.04
CA PRO A 174 6.89 8.96 -15.92
C PRO A 174 6.15 10.22 -15.48
N VAL A 175 5.72 10.23 -14.22
CA VAL A 175 5.15 11.43 -13.61
C VAL A 175 6.34 12.32 -13.25
N PRO A 176 6.46 13.54 -13.81
CA PRO A 176 7.51 14.46 -13.40
C PRO A 176 7.37 14.77 -11.91
N ASP A 177 8.49 14.85 -11.20
CA ASP A 177 8.47 15.29 -9.81
C ASP A 177 7.95 16.73 -9.74
N GLU A 178 6.93 16.95 -8.91
CA GLU A 178 6.45 18.30 -8.63
C GLU A 178 7.55 19.11 -7.90
N PRO A 179 7.67 20.42 -8.19
CA PRO A 179 8.64 21.25 -7.49
C PRO A 179 8.33 21.27 -5.98
N PRO A 180 9.35 21.41 -5.12
CA PRO A 180 9.14 21.52 -3.68
C PRO A 180 8.28 22.74 -3.35
N ASN A 181 7.50 22.63 -2.28
CA ASN A 181 6.64 23.72 -1.80
C ASN A 181 7.50 24.98 -1.50
N PRO A 182 7.20 26.14 -2.13
CA PRO A 182 8.01 27.35 -1.99
C PRO A 182 7.76 28.13 -0.69
N THR A 183 6.78 27.73 0.13
CA THR A 183 6.39 28.46 1.35
C THR A 183 7.54 28.55 2.36
N ASN A 184 7.86 29.76 2.82
CA ASN A 184 8.84 29.99 3.88
C ASN A 184 8.17 29.85 5.26
N VAL A 185 8.54 28.80 6.00
CA VAL A 185 7.93 28.46 7.29
C VAL A 185 8.12 29.56 8.35
N GLU A 186 9.29 30.19 8.40
CA GLU A 186 9.63 31.19 9.42
C GLU A 186 8.90 32.50 9.18
N GLU A 187 8.79 32.91 7.92
CA GLU A 187 8.01 34.07 7.51
C GLU A 187 6.53 33.84 7.77
N THR A 188 6.00 32.69 7.37
CA THR A 188 4.60 32.32 7.64
C THR A 188 4.30 32.32 9.14
N LEU A 189 5.19 31.79 9.98
CA LEU A 189 5.03 31.86 11.44
C LEU A 189 4.93 33.32 11.94
N ARG A 190 5.79 34.22 11.43
CA ARG A 190 5.72 35.65 11.78
C ARG A 190 4.41 36.28 11.32
N GLN A 191 3.93 35.98 10.13
CA GLN A 191 2.66 36.49 9.61
C GLN A 191 1.45 36.01 10.44
N ILE A 192 1.47 34.74 10.88
CA ILE A 192 0.45 34.19 11.78
C ILE A 192 0.48 34.92 13.14
N GLN A 193 1.67 35.11 13.70
CA GLN A 193 1.88 35.84 14.97
C GLN A 193 1.45 37.30 14.88
N ALA A 194 1.71 37.95 13.75
CA ALA A 194 1.28 39.32 13.47
C ALA A 194 -0.21 39.44 13.15
N ASN A 195 -0.94 38.32 13.07
CA ASN A 195 -2.35 38.23 12.71
C ASN A 195 -2.67 39.00 11.42
N GLU A 196 -1.88 38.77 10.37
CA GLU A 196 -2.04 39.47 9.11
C GLU A 196 -3.35 39.10 8.41
N ALA A 197 -4.14 40.10 8.02
CA ALA A 197 -5.43 39.89 7.36
C ALA A 197 -5.33 39.29 5.96
N ALA A 198 -4.17 39.40 5.31
CA ALA A 198 -3.92 38.85 3.98
C ALA A 198 -3.70 37.32 4.00
N LEU A 199 -3.31 36.76 5.15
CA LEU A 199 -2.98 35.35 5.28
C LEU A 199 -4.24 34.54 5.67
N GLU A 200 -4.95 34.03 4.67
CA GLU A 200 -6.12 33.17 4.89
C GLU A 200 -5.83 31.66 4.75
N ASP A 201 -4.82 31.29 3.97
CA ASP A 201 -4.49 29.90 3.62
C ASP A 201 -3.02 29.62 3.91
N VAL A 202 -2.75 28.68 4.82
CA VAL A 202 -1.41 28.28 5.24
C VAL A 202 -1.16 26.85 4.77
N ASN A 203 -0.28 26.71 3.77
CA ASN A 203 0.09 25.44 3.17
C ASN A 203 1.56 25.11 3.40
N LEU A 204 1.82 24.19 4.33
CA LEU A 204 3.15 23.65 4.65
C LEU A 204 3.33 22.21 4.13
N ASN A 205 2.54 21.79 3.15
CA ASN A 205 2.57 20.42 2.65
C ASN A 205 3.93 20.08 2.04
N ASN A 206 4.39 18.85 2.29
CA ASN A 206 5.61 18.28 1.71
C ASN A 206 6.91 19.06 2.01
N ILE A 207 6.89 20.01 2.94
CA ILE A 207 8.09 20.69 3.40
C ILE A 207 8.81 19.74 4.36
N LYS A 208 10.01 19.33 3.96
CA LYS A 208 10.85 18.44 4.75
C LYS A 208 11.52 19.24 5.89
N ASP A 209 11.79 18.53 6.99
CA ASP A 209 12.64 19.01 8.09
C ASP A 209 12.15 20.25 8.84
N ILE A 210 10.82 20.46 8.93
CA ILE A 210 10.26 21.45 9.86
C ILE A 210 10.51 20.97 11.31
N PRO A 211 11.15 21.77 12.18
CA PRO A 211 11.29 21.41 13.58
C PRO A 211 9.93 21.29 14.27
N ILE A 212 9.75 20.26 15.11
CA ILE A 212 8.51 20.07 15.89
C ILE A 212 8.19 21.30 16.76
N SER A 213 9.21 21.98 17.28
CA SER A 213 9.05 23.25 18.01
C SER A 213 8.40 24.35 17.17
N THR A 214 8.71 24.40 15.87
CA THR A 214 8.14 25.38 14.94
C THR A 214 6.69 25.06 14.64
N LEU A 215 6.35 23.78 14.40
CA LEU A 215 4.96 23.34 14.23
C LEU A 215 4.11 23.64 15.47
N LYS A 216 4.67 23.40 16.67
CA LYS A 216 4.02 23.78 17.93
C LYS A 216 3.84 25.29 18.05
N ALA A 217 4.84 26.09 17.67
CA ALA A 217 4.75 27.54 17.69
C ALA A 217 3.69 28.07 16.71
N ILE A 218 3.53 27.44 15.56
CA ILE A 218 2.44 27.73 14.61
C ILE A 218 1.09 27.45 15.27
N CYS A 219 0.91 26.27 15.88
CA CYS A 219 -0.34 25.92 16.57
C CYS A 219 -0.65 26.90 17.73
N GLU A 220 0.38 27.32 18.48
CA GLU A 220 0.24 28.29 19.56
C GLU A 220 -0.18 29.66 19.02
N ALA A 221 0.48 30.17 17.97
CA ALA A 221 0.13 31.44 17.35
C ALA A 221 -1.28 31.43 16.73
N MET A 222 -1.71 30.26 16.24
CA MET A 222 -3.05 30.06 15.69
C MET A 222 -4.16 30.15 16.75
N LYS A 223 -3.88 29.98 18.05
CA LYS A 223 -4.90 30.14 19.12
C LYS A 223 -5.56 31.53 19.07
N THR A 224 -4.77 32.57 18.83
CA THR A 224 -5.23 33.97 18.80
C THR A 224 -5.47 34.51 17.37
N ASN A 225 -5.13 33.74 16.33
CA ASN A 225 -5.24 34.21 14.94
C ASN A 225 -6.71 34.26 14.49
N THR A 226 -7.11 35.36 13.83
CA THR A 226 -8.49 35.59 13.40
C THR A 226 -8.71 35.56 11.88
N HIS A 227 -7.66 35.30 11.09
CA HIS A 227 -7.71 35.44 9.64
C HIS A 227 -7.49 34.13 8.88
N VAL A 228 -6.64 33.24 9.41
CA VAL A 228 -6.33 31.96 8.78
C VAL A 228 -7.55 31.04 8.84
N LYS A 229 -8.07 30.67 7.66
CA LYS A 229 -9.22 29.78 7.48
C LYS A 229 -8.80 28.35 7.15
N LYS A 230 -7.63 28.17 6.55
CA LYS A 230 -7.12 26.85 6.16
C LYS A 230 -5.69 26.65 6.63
N LEU A 231 -5.45 25.50 7.27
CA LEU A 231 -4.12 25.07 7.72
C LEU A 231 -3.86 23.66 7.21
N SER A 232 -2.79 23.49 6.44
CA SER A 232 -2.39 22.21 5.86
C SER A 232 -0.94 21.88 6.24
N LEU A 233 -0.76 20.75 6.92
CA LEU A 233 0.51 20.23 7.45
C LEU A 233 0.78 18.81 6.92
N VAL A 234 0.44 18.54 5.66
CA VAL A 234 0.54 17.18 5.07
C VAL A 234 2.00 16.79 4.89
N ALA A 235 2.36 15.56 5.30
CA ALA A 235 3.71 15.03 5.12
C ALA A 235 4.83 15.89 5.73
N THR A 236 4.57 16.50 6.90
CA THR A 236 5.50 17.36 7.64
C THR A 236 6.23 16.63 8.76
N ARG A 237 6.06 15.31 8.87
CA ARG A 237 6.54 14.48 9.99
C ARG A 237 5.96 14.89 11.35
N SER A 238 4.74 15.42 11.38
CA SER A 238 4.03 15.76 12.61
C SER A 238 3.77 14.50 13.46
N ASN A 239 3.91 14.61 14.79
CA ASN A 239 3.76 13.52 15.76
C ASN A 239 2.79 13.90 16.89
N ASP A 240 2.60 13.04 17.90
CA ASP A 240 1.65 13.27 18.99
C ASP A 240 1.82 14.62 19.73
N PRO A 241 3.05 15.11 20.03
CA PRO A 241 3.23 16.47 20.53
C PRO A 241 2.63 17.58 19.68
N VAL A 242 2.69 17.45 18.35
CA VAL A 242 2.03 18.38 17.42
C VAL A 242 0.51 18.18 17.48
N ALA A 243 0.03 16.93 17.53
CA ALA A 243 -1.39 16.63 17.67
C ALA A 243 -2.00 17.22 18.95
N SER A 244 -1.29 17.18 20.08
CA SER A 244 -1.70 17.85 21.32
C SER A 244 -1.77 19.37 21.16
N ALA A 245 -0.78 19.98 20.50
CA ALA A 245 -0.80 21.43 20.23
C ALA A 245 -1.96 21.81 19.28
N VAL A 246 -2.25 20.98 18.28
CA VAL A 246 -3.43 21.13 17.41
C VAL A 246 -4.73 21.02 18.22
N ALA A 247 -4.82 20.07 19.15
CA ALA A 247 -5.99 19.92 20.00
C ALA A 247 -6.22 21.18 20.88
N GLU A 248 -5.16 21.71 21.50
CA GLU A 248 -5.24 22.98 22.24
C GLU A 248 -5.64 24.15 21.35
N MET A 249 -5.04 24.26 20.17
CA MET A 249 -5.39 25.27 19.16
C MET A 249 -6.87 25.20 18.79
N LEU A 250 -7.42 24.01 18.54
CA LEU A 250 -8.84 23.83 18.18
C LEU A 250 -9.80 24.23 19.31
N MET A 251 -9.42 24.10 20.58
CA MET A 251 -10.29 24.51 21.68
C MET A 251 -10.45 26.04 21.74
N GLU A 252 -9.40 26.78 21.43
CA GLU A 252 -9.35 28.25 21.54
C GLU A 252 -9.70 28.97 20.24
N ASN A 253 -9.16 28.51 19.11
CA ASN A 253 -9.35 29.16 17.82
C ASN A 253 -10.82 29.08 17.36
N LYS A 254 -11.34 30.21 16.85
CA LYS A 254 -12.73 30.35 16.38
C LYS A 254 -12.84 30.79 14.92
N THR A 255 -11.79 30.58 14.12
CA THR A 255 -11.68 31.11 12.76
C THR A 255 -11.28 30.07 11.74
N LEU A 256 -10.49 29.07 12.14
CA LEU A 256 -10.06 27.97 11.30
C LEU A 256 -11.28 27.13 10.86
N GLN A 257 -11.35 26.87 9.54
CA GLN A 257 -12.45 26.16 8.88
C GLN A 257 -12.00 24.83 8.27
N SER A 258 -10.74 24.71 7.84
CA SER A 258 -10.19 23.48 7.24
C SER A 258 -8.83 23.17 7.84
N LEU A 259 -8.68 21.96 8.38
CA LEU A 259 -7.44 21.44 8.92
C LEU A 259 -7.06 20.15 8.20
N ASN A 260 -5.85 20.12 7.62
CA ASN A 260 -5.29 18.90 7.03
C ASN A 260 -3.98 18.51 7.70
N ILE A 261 -3.96 17.31 8.28
CA ILE A 261 -2.80 16.69 8.93
C ILE A 261 -2.58 15.24 8.42
N GLU A 262 -2.99 14.97 7.18
CA GLU A 262 -2.76 13.69 6.50
C GLU A 262 -1.27 13.33 6.37
N SER A 263 -0.98 12.03 6.20
CA SER A 263 0.36 11.55 5.88
C SER A 263 1.42 11.92 6.94
N ASN A 264 1.08 11.80 8.21
CA ASN A 264 1.96 12.12 9.35
C ASN A 264 2.17 10.91 10.28
N PHE A 265 2.83 11.12 11.42
CA PHE A 265 3.17 10.11 12.42
C PHE A 265 2.32 10.29 13.69
N ILE A 266 1.06 10.68 13.54
CA ILE A 266 0.14 10.85 14.66
C ILE A 266 -0.41 9.47 15.05
N THR A 267 -0.29 9.12 16.32
CA THR A 267 -0.79 7.84 16.85
C THR A 267 -2.25 7.96 17.29
N SER A 268 -2.81 6.84 17.76
CA SER A 268 -4.15 6.80 18.37
C SER A 268 -4.32 7.78 19.52
N VAL A 269 -3.26 8.03 20.31
CA VAL A 269 -3.29 8.93 21.47
C VAL A 269 -3.43 10.38 21.02
N GLY A 270 -2.55 10.83 20.11
CA GLY A 270 -2.63 12.19 19.56
C GLY A 270 -3.94 12.43 18.82
N MET A 271 -4.41 11.44 18.06
CA MET A 271 -5.69 11.54 17.36
C MET A 271 -6.88 11.69 18.30
N MET A 272 -6.90 10.92 19.40
CA MET A 272 -7.95 11.01 20.41
C MET A 272 -8.01 12.42 21.04
N SER A 273 -6.86 13.07 21.25
CA SER A 273 -6.81 14.46 21.71
C SER A 273 -7.47 15.42 20.72
N ILE A 274 -7.18 15.28 19.43
CA ILE A 274 -7.77 16.13 18.37
C ILE A 274 -9.29 15.94 18.30
N ILE A 275 -9.75 14.68 18.32
CA ILE A 275 -11.17 14.33 18.24
C ILE A 275 -11.96 14.85 19.45
N LYS A 276 -11.37 14.82 20.65
CA LYS A 276 -11.98 15.43 21.84
C LYS A 276 -12.03 16.96 21.76
N ALA A 277 -10.97 17.59 21.27
CA ALA A 277 -10.95 19.05 21.09
C ALA A 277 -11.97 19.54 20.05
N MET A 278 -12.20 18.74 18.98
CA MET A 278 -13.19 19.02 17.94
C MET A 278 -14.59 19.25 18.52
N TYR A 279 -14.95 18.57 19.61
CA TYR A 279 -16.25 18.74 20.28
C TYR A 279 -16.51 20.18 20.77
N HIS A 280 -15.46 20.91 21.14
CA HIS A 280 -15.55 22.29 21.62
C HIS A 280 -15.41 23.33 20.51
N ASN A 281 -15.16 22.89 19.27
CA ASN A 281 -14.96 23.76 18.14
C ASN A 281 -16.19 23.75 17.20
N SER A 282 -16.82 24.91 17.06
CA SER A 282 -17.99 25.10 16.19
C SER A 282 -17.65 25.68 14.81
N THR A 283 -16.39 26.02 14.54
CA THR A 283 -15.96 26.74 13.32
C THR A 283 -15.31 25.81 12.31
N LEU A 284 -14.67 24.74 12.78
CA LEU A 284 -14.02 23.74 11.95
C LEU A 284 -15.07 22.98 11.13
N SER A 285 -14.92 23.04 9.82
CA SER A 285 -15.84 22.44 8.86
C SER A 285 -15.24 21.22 8.15
N GLU A 286 -13.93 21.18 7.99
CA GLU A 286 -13.20 20.10 7.34
C GLU A 286 -12.02 19.67 8.20
N LEU A 287 -11.95 18.37 8.46
CA LEU A 287 -10.83 17.74 9.15
C LEU A 287 -10.35 16.54 8.33
N LYS A 288 -9.08 16.55 7.93
CA LYS A 288 -8.42 15.51 7.16
C LYS A 288 -7.26 14.93 7.95
N VAL A 289 -7.34 13.64 8.23
CA VAL A 289 -6.45 12.92 9.16
C VAL A 289 -6.01 11.55 8.64
N ASP A 290 -6.26 11.25 7.36
CA ASP A 290 -5.99 9.95 6.76
C ASP A 290 -4.48 9.67 6.55
N ASN A 291 -4.17 8.43 6.21
CA ASN A 291 -2.81 7.96 5.86
C ASN A 291 -1.76 8.22 6.95
N GLN A 292 -2.12 8.05 8.23
CA GLN A 292 -1.13 8.11 9.31
C GLN A 292 -0.18 6.90 9.23
N CYS A 293 1.01 7.03 9.83
CA CYS A 293 2.04 5.97 9.85
C CYS A 293 1.54 4.63 10.41
N GLN A 294 0.53 4.65 11.29
CA GLN A 294 -0.04 3.47 11.90
C GLN A 294 -1.56 3.52 11.89
N ARG A 295 -2.19 2.34 11.92
CA ARG A 295 -3.64 2.22 12.12
C ARG A 295 -4.00 2.76 13.50
N LEU A 296 -5.00 3.65 13.56
CA LEU A 296 -5.44 4.29 14.80
C LEU A 296 -6.16 3.35 15.78
N GLY A 297 -6.74 2.25 15.27
CA GLY A 297 -7.42 1.23 16.07
C GLY A 297 -8.92 1.48 16.24
N ASP A 298 -9.64 0.40 16.56
CA ASP A 298 -11.12 0.36 16.52
C ASP A 298 -11.77 1.31 17.55
N THR A 299 -11.14 1.49 18.71
CA THR A 299 -11.62 2.40 19.76
C THR A 299 -11.63 3.86 19.30
N VAL A 300 -10.60 4.27 18.56
CA VAL A 300 -10.50 5.62 18.00
C VAL A 300 -11.55 5.81 16.90
N GLU A 301 -11.73 4.82 16.02
CA GLU A 301 -12.73 4.89 14.96
C GLU A 301 -14.16 5.04 15.50
N MET A 302 -14.50 4.28 16.54
CA MET A 302 -15.80 4.38 17.22
C MET A 302 -16.01 5.76 17.85
N GLU A 303 -14.96 6.34 18.44
CA GLU A 303 -15.02 7.68 19.03
C GLU A 303 -15.15 8.76 17.95
N MET A 304 -14.40 8.65 16.85
CA MET A 304 -14.53 9.55 15.69
C MET A 304 -15.97 9.61 15.19
N ALA A 305 -16.60 8.46 14.96
CA ALA A 305 -17.99 8.41 14.52
C ALA A 305 -18.94 9.06 15.54
N THR A 306 -18.75 8.78 16.83
CA THR A 306 -19.56 9.37 17.91
C THR A 306 -19.37 10.89 18.02
N MET A 307 -18.16 11.41 17.76
CA MET A 307 -17.91 12.84 17.76
C MET A 307 -18.48 13.54 16.53
N LEU A 308 -18.42 12.92 15.36
CA LEU A 308 -19.04 13.46 14.14
C LEU A 308 -20.57 13.60 14.28
N GLU A 309 -21.22 12.68 14.99
CA GLU A 309 -22.66 12.79 15.31
C GLU A 309 -22.98 13.99 16.23
N LYS A 310 -22.04 14.37 17.09
CA LYS A 310 -22.20 15.48 18.06
C LYS A 310 -21.77 16.84 17.52
N CYS A 311 -20.97 16.87 16.46
CA CYS A 311 -20.36 18.09 15.92
C CYS A 311 -20.99 18.47 14.57
N PRO A 312 -22.08 19.25 14.54
CA PRO A 312 -22.77 19.61 13.29
C PRO A 312 -21.97 20.57 12.39
N SER A 313 -20.93 21.22 12.93
CA SER A 313 -20.01 22.09 12.20
C SER A 313 -19.21 21.35 11.13
N VAL A 314 -18.84 20.09 11.42
CA VAL A 314 -17.99 19.29 10.55
C VAL A 314 -18.80 18.67 9.42
N VAL A 315 -18.43 19.00 8.19
CA VAL A 315 -19.14 18.59 6.98
C VAL A 315 -18.29 17.75 6.03
N ARG A 316 -16.99 17.69 6.26
CA ARG A 316 -16.04 16.87 5.51
C ARG A 316 -15.06 16.26 6.50
N PHE A 317 -15.01 14.94 6.55
CA PHE A 317 -14.08 14.21 7.39
C PHE A 317 -13.26 13.27 6.51
N GLY A 318 -11.97 13.56 6.38
CA GLY A 318 -11.02 12.78 5.57
C GLY A 318 -10.37 11.71 6.43
N TYR A 319 -10.96 10.53 6.45
CA TYR A 319 -10.39 9.34 7.09
C TYR A 319 -11.03 8.08 6.50
N HIS A 320 -10.22 7.09 6.17
CA HIS A 320 -10.71 5.78 5.75
C HIS A 320 -11.00 4.87 6.96
N PHE A 321 -12.28 4.73 7.31
CA PHE A 321 -12.70 3.82 8.38
C PHE A 321 -12.56 2.34 7.99
N THR A 322 -11.77 1.61 8.77
CA THR A 322 -11.60 0.17 8.59
C THR A 322 -12.86 -0.59 8.99
N GLN A 323 -13.50 -0.20 10.09
CA GLN A 323 -14.70 -0.87 10.60
C GLN A 323 -15.97 -0.37 9.89
N GLN A 324 -16.88 -1.28 9.51
CA GLN A 324 -18.11 -0.91 8.82
C GLN A 324 -19.08 -0.09 9.70
N GLY A 325 -19.15 -0.38 10.99
CA GLY A 325 -20.03 0.31 11.95
C GLY A 325 -19.73 1.82 12.05
N PRO A 326 -18.52 2.22 12.50
CA PRO A 326 -18.08 3.60 12.49
C PRO A 326 -18.23 4.30 11.14
N ARG A 327 -17.89 3.61 10.05
CA ARG A 327 -17.98 4.15 8.69
C ARG A 327 -19.40 4.57 8.33
N ALA A 328 -20.38 3.70 8.56
CA ALA A 328 -21.78 3.98 8.27
C ALA A 328 -22.30 5.14 9.13
N ARG A 329 -21.98 5.13 10.43
CA ARG A 329 -22.36 6.20 11.37
C ARG A 329 -21.77 7.56 10.97
N ALA A 330 -20.47 7.60 10.66
CA ALA A 330 -19.78 8.79 10.20
C ALA A 330 -20.39 9.32 8.89
N ALA A 331 -20.68 8.45 7.91
CA ALA A 331 -21.30 8.85 6.65
C ALA A 331 -22.69 9.46 6.85
N ILE A 332 -23.52 8.87 7.73
CA ILE A 332 -24.83 9.40 8.09
C ILE A 332 -24.69 10.76 8.79
N ALA A 333 -23.79 10.87 9.77
CA ALA A 333 -23.53 12.12 10.48
C ALA A 333 -23.12 13.26 9.54
N ILE A 334 -22.15 13.00 8.64
CA ILE A 334 -21.70 13.98 7.64
C ILE A 334 -22.82 14.37 6.67
N THR A 335 -23.67 13.42 6.26
CA THR A 335 -24.84 13.70 5.41
C THR A 335 -25.83 14.63 6.13
N ASN A 336 -26.14 14.33 7.40
CA ASN A 336 -27.02 15.16 8.22
C ASN A 336 -26.46 16.56 8.44
N ASN A 337 -25.16 16.69 8.71
CA ASN A 337 -24.49 17.99 8.89
C ASN A 337 -24.52 18.83 7.61
N ASN A 338 -24.29 18.21 6.45
CA ASN A 338 -24.43 18.89 5.17
C ASN A 338 -25.88 19.35 4.89
N GLU A 339 -26.86 18.54 5.27
CA GLU A 339 -28.29 18.91 5.17
C GLU A 339 -28.65 20.09 6.08
N LEU A 340 -28.16 20.12 7.32
CA LEU A 340 -28.34 21.25 8.24
C LEU A 340 -27.75 22.53 7.64
N ARG A 341 -26.53 22.47 7.13
CA ARG A 341 -25.87 23.61 6.48
C ARG A 341 -26.60 24.06 5.22
N ARG A 342 -27.18 23.13 4.45
CA ARG A 342 -28.02 23.44 3.27
C ARG A 342 -29.29 24.21 3.68
N LYS A 343 -29.95 23.81 4.77
CA LYS A 343 -31.14 24.51 5.29
C LYS A 343 -30.81 25.91 5.78
N GLN A 344 -29.69 26.07 6.50
CA GLN A 344 -29.22 27.38 6.97
C GLN A 344 -28.95 28.36 5.81
N LYS A 345 -28.43 27.90 4.67
CA LYS A 345 -28.20 28.75 3.49
C LYS A 345 -29.48 29.20 2.76
N LYS A 346 -30.61 28.54 3.01
CA LYS A 346 -31.90 28.86 2.40
C LYS A 346 -32.75 29.82 3.25
N THR A 347 -32.33 30.06 4.49
CA THR A 347 -32.95 30.99 5.43
C THR A 347 -32.14 32.27 5.41
#